data_AF-A0A535BJN2-F1
#
_entry.id   AF-A0A535BJN2-F1
#
_cell.length_a   1.000
_cell.length_b   1.000
_cell.length_c   1.000
_cell.angle_alpha   90.00
_cell.angle_beta   90.00
_cell.angle_gamma   90.00
#
_symmetry.space_group_name_H-M   'P 1'
#
loop_
_entity.id
_entity.type
_entity.pdbx_description
1 polymer ?
#
loop_
_entity_poly.entity_id
_entity_poly.type
_entity_poly.pdbx_seq_one_letter_code
_entity_poly.pdbx_strand_id
1 'polypeptide(L)' 'MPVPKRRTSKRVKNQRRAHDALTRPQWSTCAKCGEAVLPHRACANCGFYRGRVVIQTEES' A
#
# COMPACT_ATOMS: atom_id res chain seq x y z
N MET A 1 -24.19 -33.12 5.55
CA MET A 1 -23.24 -32.00 5.33
C MET A 1 -23.78 -31.14 4.19
N PRO A 2 -23.80 -29.80 4.30
CA PRO A 2 -24.26 -28.93 3.21
C PRO A 2 -23.23 -28.89 2.08
N VAL A 3 -23.68 -29.11 0.85
CA VAL A 3 -22.84 -29.08 -0.36
C VAL A 3 -23.48 -28.19 -1.43
N PRO A 4 -22.69 -27.51 -2.28
CA PRO A 4 -23.23 -26.75 -3.40
C PRO A 4 -24.00 -27.67 -4.36
N LYS A 5 -25.26 -27.33 -4.67
CA LYS A 5 -26.08 -28.13 -5.60
C LYS A 5 -25.56 -28.08 -7.05
N ARG A 6 -24.94 -26.98 -7.46
CA ARG A 6 -24.43 -26.75 -8.82
C ARG A 6 -23.18 -25.87 -8.81
N ARG A 7 -22.42 -25.95 -9.89
CA ARG A 7 -21.28 -25.04 -10.15
C ARG A 7 -21.77 -23.61 -10.35
N THR A 8 -21.15 -22.65 -9.67
CA THR A 8 -21.39 -21.21 -9.89
C THR A 8 -20.97 -20.82 -11.31
N SER A 9 -21.81 -20.07 -12.01
CA SER A 9 -21.51 -19.58 -13.37
C SER A 9 -20.32 -18.61 -13.37
N LYS A 10 -19.64 -18.48 -14.51
CA LYS A 10 -18.51 -17.54 -14.67
C LYS A 10 -18.93 -16.10 -14.35
N ARG A 11 -20.13 -15.68 -14.79
CA ARG A 11 -20.70 -14.35 -14.54
C ARG A 11 -20.87 -14.07 -13.04
N VAL A 12 -21.53 -14.98 -12.30
CA VAL A 12 -21.80 -14.79 -10.87
C VAL A 12 -20.51 -14.81 -10.05
N LYS A 13 -19.56 -15.69 -10.41
CA LYS A 13 -18.24 -15.73 -9.77
C LYS A 13 -17.50 -14.39 -9.94
N ASN A 14 -17.48 -13.85 -11.16
CA ASN A 14 -16.76 -12.61 -11.45
C ASN A 14 -17.44 -11.39 -10.85
N GLN A 15 -18.77 -11.34 -10.86
CA GLN A 15 -19.53 -10.27 -10.19
C GLN A 15 -19.26 -10.24 -8.68
N ARG A 16 -19.20 -11.40 -8.03
CA ARG A 16 -18.82 -11.48 -6.61
C ARG A 16 -17.40 -10.94 -6.36
N ARG A 17 -16.45 -11.18 -7.27
CA ARG A 17 -15.06 -10.73 -7.17
C ARG A 17 -14.85 -9.29 -7.66
N ALA A 18 -15.89 -8.59 -8.10
CA ALA A 18 -15.77 -7.24 -8.66
C ALA A 18 -15.25 -6.22 -7.62
N HIS A 19 -15.40 -6.52 -6.33
CA HIS A 19 -14.95 -5.66 -5.23
C HIS A 19 -13.62 -6.10 -4.61
N ASP A 20 -13.01 -7.19 -5.10
CA ASP A 20 -11.77 -7.75 -4.53
C ASP A 20 -10.50 -7.02 -5.06
N ALA A 21 -10.63 -5.78 -5.54
CA ALA A 21 -9.52 -5.02 -6.09
C ALA A 21 -8.65 -4.41 -4.99
N LEU A 22 -7.33 -4.53 -5.15
CA LEU A 22 -6.36 -3.90 -4.25
C LEU A 22 -6.27 -2.39 -4.50
N THR A 23 -6.27 -1.60 -3.44
CA THR A 23 -6.04 -0.16 -3.50
C THR A 23 -4.55 0.14 -3.45
N ARG A 24 -4.07 1.07 -4.31
CA ARG A 24 -2.68 1.53 -4.27
C ARG A 24 -2.45 2.33 -2.98
N PRO A 25 -1.28 2.19 -2.33
CA PRO A 25 -0.93 3.04 -1.20
C PRO A 25 -0.75 4.49 -1.65
N GLN A 26 -1.03 5.43 -0.75
CA GLN A 26 -0.78 6.85 -0.99
C GLN A 26 0.69 7.16 -0.81
N TRP A 27 1.23 7.97 -1.71
CA TRP A 27 2.61 8.44 -1.67
C TRP A 27 2.63 9.96 -1.53
N SER A 28 3.56 10.46 -0.75
CA SER A 28 3.88 11.88 -0.56
C SER A 28 5.35 12.11 -0.88
N THR A 29 5.74 13.32 -1.25
CA THR A 29 7.14 13.66 -1.51
C THR A 29 7.87 14.00 -0.21
N CYS A 30 9.11 13.53 -0.05
CA CYS A 30 9.96 13.92 1.06
C CYS A 30 10.46 15.36 0.89
N ALA A 31 10.32 16.20 1.91
CA ALA A 31 10.78 17.59 1.87
C ALA A 31 12.31 17.76 1.82
N LYS A 32 13.10 16.72 2.19
CA LYS A 32 14.57 16.79 2.22
C LYS A 32 15.22 16.23 0.94
N CYS A 33 14.80 15.04 0.51
CA CYS A 33 15.44 14.33 -0.61
C CYS A 33 14.56 14.19 -1.87
N GLY A 34 13.30 14.63 -1.84
CA GLY A 34 12.39 14.53 -2.99
C GLY A 34 11.83 13.13 -3.29
N GLU A 35 12.30 12.09 -2.60
CA GLU A 35 11.86 10.70 -2.77
C GLU A 35 10.37 10.51 -2.43
N ALA A 36 9.73 9.50 -3.02
CA ALA A 36 8.39 9.06 -2.63
C ALA A 36 8.42 8.39 -1.25
N VAL A 37 7.63 8.92 -0.32
CA VAL A 37 7.52 8.44 1.05
C VAL A 37 6.04 8.23 1.40
N LEU A 38 5.77 7.20 2.19
CA LEU A 38 4.45 6.99 2.75
C LEU A 38 4.10 8.13 3.74
N PRO A 39 2.90 8.71 3.65
CA PRO A 39 2.50 9.78 4.55
C PRO A 39 2.59 9.32 6.02
N HIS A 40 2.96 10.25 6.90
CA HIS A 40 3.16 10.03 8.34
C HIS A 40 4.28 9.04 8.74
N ARG A 41 5.12 8.57 7.81
CA ARG A 41 6.31 7.76 8.11
C ARG A 41 7.60 8.55 7.89
N ALA A 42 8.66 8.13 8.58
CA ALA A 42 10.00 8.64 8.30
C ALA A 42 10.46 8.17 6.91
N CYS A 43 11.21 9.03 6.22
CA CYS A 43 11.81 8.66 4.94
C CYS A 43 12.82 7.52 5.15
N ALA A 44 12.69 6.44 4.37
CA ALA A 44 13.61 5.31 4.43
C ALA A 44 15.01 5.63 3.85
N ASN A 45 15.08 6.62 2.96
CA ASN A 45 16.32 7.05 2.32
C ASN A 45 17.11 8.01 3.24
N CYS A 46 16.51 9.13 3.65
CA CYS A 46 17.22 10.17 4.40
C CYS A 46 16.94 10.21 5.92
N GLY A 47 16.18 9.25 6.46
CA GLY A 47 15.85 9.15 7.89
C GLY A 47 15.04 10.32 8.45
N PHE A 48 14.56 11.22 7.58
CA PHE A 48 13.96 12.50 7.94
C PHE A 48 12.45 12.40 8.16
N TYR A 49 11.96 13.02 9.22
CA TYR A 49 10.54 13.15 9.53
C TYR A 49 10.26 14.46 10.27
N ARG A 50 9.30 15.25 9.77
CA ARG A 50 8.81 16.49 10.42
C ARG A 50 9.92 17.42 10.94
N GLY A 51 10.95 17.68 10.13
CA GLY A 51 12.00 18.63 10.48
C GLY A 51 13.16 18.06 11.30
N ARG A 52 13.15 16.75 11.63
CA ARG A 52 14.19 16.11 12.43
C ARG A 52 14.69 14.83 11.75
N VAL A 53 15.96 14.51 11.97
CA VAL A 53 16.54 13.20 11.61
C VAL A 53 16.14 12.24 12.73
N VAL A 54 15.26 11.30 12.40
CA VAL A 54 14.72 10.32 13.37
C VAL A 54 15.47 8.99 13.27
N ILE A 55 16.01 8.68 12.09
CA ILE A 55 16.80 7.49 11.85
C ILE A 55 18.19 7.96 11.40
N GLN A 56 19.24 7.50 12.08
CA GLN A 56 20.61 7.63 11.57
C GLN A 56 20.81 6.58 10.49
N THR A 57 20.37 6.89 9.27
CA THR A 57 20.71 6.10 8.09
C THR A 57 22.05 6.60 7.55
N GLU A 58 23.04 5.71 7.51
CA GLU A 58 24.27 5.93 6.76
C GLU A 58 23.89 6.07 5.28
N GLU A 59 24.30 7.17 4.67
CA GLU A 59 23.94 7.57 3.32
C GLU A 59 24.29 6.44 2.31
N SER A 60 23.37 6.16 1.37
CA SER A 60 23.62 5.32 0.18
C SER A 60 23.40 6.13 -1.08
#